data_AF-A0A535ET59-F1
#
_entry.id   AF-A0A535ET59-F1
#
_cell.length_a   1.000
_cell.length_b   1.000
_cell.length_c   1.000
_cell.angle_alpha   90.00
_cell.angle_beta   90.00
_cell.angle_gamma   90.00
#
_symmetry.space_group_name_H-M   'P 1'
#
loop_
_entity.id
_entity.type
_entity.pdbx_description
1 polymer ?
#
loop_
_entity_poly.entity_id
_entity_poly.type
_entity_poly.pdbx_seq_one_letter_code
_entity_poly.pdbx_strand_id
1 'polypeptide(L)'
;WAVEVQPTITFPFGGLAVDGDGRVLGRDGVPVPGLFAAGADAGGVQSARYVGGLVLGAVFGPRAAEAALSRRSGRLPPGPRPRGSPAPGPD
;
A
#
# COMPACT_ATOMS: atom_id res chain seq x y z
N TRP A 1 28.30 -28.54 3.77
CA TRP A 1 27.41 -28.40 2.61
C TRP A 1 27.60 -27.02 2.02
N ALA A 2 27.61 -26.90 0.71
CA ALA A 2 27.66 -25.61 0.00
C ALA A 2 26.61 -25.63 -1.10
N VAL A 3 26.00 -24.47 -1.37
CA VAL A 3 24.99 -24.25 -2.41
C VAL A 3 25.38 -23.01 -3.20
N GLU A 4 25.34 -23.11 -4.52
CA GLU A 4 25.51 -21.98 -5.44
C GLU A 4 24.22 -21.14 -5.48
N VAL A 5 24.36 -19.82 -5.46
CA VAL A 5 23.23 -18.88 -5.52
C VAL A 5 23.52 -17.75 -6.48
N GLN A 6 22.47 -17.23 -7.13
CA GLN A 6 22.54 -16.07 -8.01
C GLN A 6 21.44 -15.06 -7.65
N PRO A 7 21.73 -13.75 -7.59
CA PRO A 7 20.72 -12.74 -7.32
C PRO A 7 19.73 -12.58 -8.49
N THR A 8 18.47 -12.30 -8.16
CA THR A 8 17.39 -12.04 -9.12
C THR A 8 16.49 -10.90 -8.65
N ILE A 9 15.63 -10.40 -9.54
CA ILE A 9 14.59 -9.43 -9.19
C ILE A 9 13.61 -10.09 -8.22
N THR A 10 13.51 -9.55 -7.00
CA THR A 10 12.73 -10.17 -5.92
C THR A 10 11.37 -9.50 -5.69
N PHE A 11 11.33 -8.17 -5.59
CA PHE A 11 10.10 -7.45 -5.23
C PHE A 11 10.11 -6.02 -5.78
N PRO A 12 9.02 -5.56 -6.42
CA PRO A 12 8.91 -4.16 -6.82
C PRO A 12 8.69 -3.28 -5.59
N PHE A 13 9.57 -2.29 -5.36
CA PHE A 13 9.35 -1.33 -4.27
C PHE A 13 8.26 -0.31 -4.63
N GLY A 14 8.00 -0.13 -5.92
CA GLY A 14 6.93 0.72 -6.44
C GLY A 14 5.55 0.06 -6.35
N GLY A 15 4.62 0.58 -7.15
CA GLY A 15 3.22 0.17 -7.19
C GLY A 15 2.29 1.38 -7.34
N LEU A 16 1.00 1.15 -7.29
CA LEU A 16 -0.02 2.20 -7.27
C LEU A 16 0.02 2.92 -5.92
N ALA A 17 0.05 4.25 -5.94
CA ALA A 17 -0.05 5.02 -4.70
C ALA A 17 -1.41 4.71 -4.04
N VAL A 18 -1.38 4.32 -2.77
CA VAL A 18 -2.58 4.02 -1.98
C VAL A 18 -2.67 4.84 -0.71
N ASP A 19 -3.89 5.08 -0.24
CA ASP A 19 -4.13 5.56 1.12
C ASP A 19 -4.03 4.42 2.16
N GLY A 20 -4.26 4.75 3.43
CA GLY A 20 -4.17 3.78 4.54
C GLY A 20 -5.18 2.62 4.46
N ASP A 21 -6.21 2.72 3.61
CA ASP A 21 -7.25 1.72 3.40
C ASP A 21 -7.10 0.98 2.07
N GLY A 22 -6.01 1.22 1.32
CA GLY A 22 -5.76 0.55 0.03
C GLY A 22 -6.52 1.16 -1.15
N ARG A 23 -7.09 2.38 -1.04
CA ARG A 23 -7.70 3.07 -2.19
C ARG A 23 -6.61 3.64 -3.07
N VAL A 24 -6.69 3.37 -4.37
CA VAL A 24 -5.72 3.91 -5.32
C VAL A 24 -5.92 5.42 -5.47
N LEU A 25 -4.83 6.17 -5.41
CA LEU A 25 -4.82 7.61 -5.54
C LEU A 25 -4.51 8.01 -6.99
N GLY A 26 -5.26 9.00 -7.49
CA GLY A 26 -4.95 9.71 -8.71
C GLY A 26 -3.72 10.60 -8.55
N ARG A 27 -3.32 11.26 -9.66
CA ARG A 27 -2.16 12.18 -9.66
C ARG A 27 -2.37 13.41 -8.78
N ASP A 28 -3.62 13.75 -8.51
CA ASP A 28 -4.07 14.81 -7.61
C ASP A 28 -4.12 14.36 -6.13
N GLY A 29 -3.78 13.09 -5.85
CA GLY A 29 -3.90 12.50 -4.52
C GLY A 29 -5.32 12.14 -4.12
N VAL A 30 -6.30 12.27 -5.03
CA VAL A 30 -7.71 11.94 -4.77
C VAL A 30 -7.95 10.46 -5.06
N PRO A 31 -8.69 9.74 -4.20
CA PRO A 31 -9.00 8.33 -4.45
C PRO A 31 -9.78 8.13 -5.76
N VAL A 32 -9.28 7.23 -6.62
CA VAL A 32 -9.99 6.78 -7.81
C VAL A 32 -11.21 5.94 -7.37
N PRO A 33 -12.45 6.33 -7.71
CA PRO A 33 -13.64 5.61 -7.28
C PRO A 33 -13.64 4.16 -7.77
N GLY A 34 -13.91 3.22 -6.85
CA GLY A 34 -13.98 1.79 -7.15
C GLY A 34 -12.63 1.08 -7.32
N LEU A 35 -11.50 1.78 -7.33
CA LEU A 35 -10.18 1.19 -7.53
C LEU A 35 -9.41 1.02 -6.22
N PHE A 36 -8.94 -0.20 -5.99
CA PHE A 36 -8.20 -0.59 -4.79
C PHE A 36 -6.98 -1.42 -5.18
N ALA A 37 -5.93 -1.37 -4.36
CA ALA A 37 -4.72 -2.16 -4.53
C ALA A 37 -4.20 -2.66 -3.18
N ALA A 38 -3.53 -3.81 -3.20
CA ALA A 38 -2.96 -4.46 -2.01
C ALA A 38 -1.70 -5.24 -2.40
N GLY A 39 -0.91 -5.65 -1.40
CA GLY A 39 0.28 -6.46 -1.65
C GLY A 39 1.32 -5.74 -2.51
N ALA A 40 1.89 -6.45 -3.49
CA ALA A 40 2.92 -5.91 -4.39
C ALA A 40 2.40 -4.85 -5.36
N ASP A 41 1.09 -4.74 -5.55
CA ASP A 41 0.47 -3.71 -6.38
C ASP A 41 0.34 -2.37 -5.64
N ALA A 42 0.41 -2.38 -4.31
CA ALA A 42 0.34 -1.20 -3.47
C ALA A 42 1.74 -0.58 -3.27
N GLY A 43 1.92 0.64 -3.76
CA GLY A 43 3.14 1.43 -3.66
C GLY A 43 3.08 2.50 -2.57
N GLY A 44 4.23 3.16 -2.33
CA GLY A 44 4.36 4.28 -1.41
C GLY A 44 4.58 3.90 0.06
N VAL A 45 4.67 2.60 0.36
CA VAL A 45 4.95 2.06 1.70
C VAL A 45 6.43 1.81 1.91
N GLN A 46 7.09 1.33 0.85
CA GLN A 46 8.52 1.06 0.84
C GLN A 46 9.24 2.28 0.27
N SER A 47 10.14 2.87 1.06
CA SER A 47 11.08 3.87 0.57
C SER A 47 12.33 3.15 0.03
N ALA A 48 13.53 3.53 0.45
CA ALA A 48 14.78 2.88 0.05
C ALA A 48 15.04 1.51 0.72
N ARG A 49 14.08 0.95 1.47
CA ARG A 49 14.27 -0.27 2.26
C ARG A 49 13.10 -1.24 2.10
N TYR A 50 13.43 -2.52 2.01
CA TYR A 50 12.44 -3.60 1.96
C TYR A 50 11.77 -3.76 3.32
N VAL A 51 10.45 -3.77 3.34
CA VAL A 51 9.64 -3.91 4.57
C VAL A 51 9.00 -5.30 4.68
N GLY A 52 9.09 -6.12 3.62
CA GLY A 52 8.50 -7.45 3.55
C GLY A 52 7.23 -7.50 2.69
N GLY A 53 7.28 -8.15 1.53
CA GLY A 53 6.15 -8.27 0.61
C GLY A 53 4.92 -8.96 1.22
N LEU A 54 5.14 -9.95 2.09
CA LEU A 54 4.05 -10.63 2.79
C LEU A 54 3.32 -9.70 3.77
N VAL A 55 4.03 -8.78 4.42
CA VAL A 55 3.41 -7.79 5.32
C VAL A 55 2.48 -6.85 4.55
N LEU A 56 2.88 -6.44 3.33
CA LEU A 56 2.03 -5.63 2.46
C LEU A 56 0.73 -6.36 2.10
N GLY A 57 0.81 -7.65 1.79
CA GLY A 57 -0.38 -8.48 1.54
C GLY A 57 -1.27 -8.61 2.78
N ALA A 58 -0.68 -8.95 3.92
CA ALA A 58 -1.40 -9.18 5.17
C ALA A 58 -2.09 -7.94 5.74
N VAL A 59 -1.54 -6.74 5.50
CA VAL A 59 -2.10 -5.47 6.00
C VAL A 59 -3.07 -4.84 4.99
N PHE A 60 -2.65 -4.66 3.73
CA PHE A 60 -3.49 -3.96 2.75
C PHE A 60 -4.60 -4.84 2.19
N GLY A 61 -4.44 -6.16 2.15
CA GLY A 61 -5.49 -7.08 1.68
C GLY A 61 -6.81 -6.91 2.44
N PRO A 62 -6.82 -7.11 3.77
CA PRO A 62 -8.03 -6.92 4.58
C PRO A 62 -8.60 -5.50 4.50
N ARG A 63 -7.73 -4.47 4.55
CA ARG A 63 -8.18 -3.07 4.50
C ARG A 63 -8.84 -2.71 3.17
N ALA A 64 -8.22 -3.09 2.05
CA ALA A 64 -8.78 -2.88 0.72
C ALA A 64 -10.12 -3.59 0.58
N ALA A 65 -10.24 -4.83 1.09
CA ALA A 65 -11.48 -5.58 1.09
C ALA A 65 -12.57 -4.86 1.91
N GLU A 66 -12.31 -4.50 3.18
CA GLU A 66 -13.26 -3.78 4.03
C GLU A 66 -13.74 -2.46 3.41
N ALA A 67 -12.82 -1.70 2.81
CA ALA A 67 -13.15 -0.45 2.15
C ALA A 67 -14.01 -0.65 0.88
N ALA A 68 -13.73 -1.69 0.09
CA ALA A 68 -14.52 -2.06 -1.07
C ALA A 68 -15.94 -2.54 -0.69
N LEU A 69 -16.06 -3.38 0.36
CA LEU A 69 -17.33 -3.84 0.91
C LEU A 69 -18.18 -2.67 1.45
N SER A 70 -17.55 -1.75 2.17
CA SER A 70 -18.22 -0.56 2.72
C SER A 70 -18.79 0.31 1.60
N ARG A 71 -18.00 0.60 0.55
CA ARG A 71 -18.47 1.33 -0.63
C ARG A 71 -19.68 0.68 -1.29
N ARG A 72 -19.66 -0.65 -1.47
CA ARG A 72 -20.77 -1.38 -2.11
C ARG A 72 -22.07 -1.32 -1.31
N SER A 73 -21.97 -1.29 0.02
CA SER A 73 -23.14 -1.24 0.91
C SER A 73 -23.73 0.16 1.10
N GLY A 74 -23.19 1.18 0.41
CA GLY A 74 -23.60 2.59 0.60
C GLY A 74 -23.12 3.17 1.94
N ARG A 75 -22.36 2.41 2.73
CA ARG A 75 -21.65 2.94 3.92
C ARG A 75 -20.44 3.72 3.44
N LEU A 76 -20.48 5.04 3.61
CA LEU A 76 -19.30 5.86 3.35
C LEU A 76 -18.19 5.41 4.31
N PRO A 77 -17.04 4.93 3.80
CA PRO A 77 -15.94 4.58 4.69
C PRO A 77 -15.40 5.87 5.36
N PRO A 78 -14.73 5.75 6.52
CA PRO A 78 -14.13 6.90 7.19
C PRO A 78 -13.22 7.67 6.23
N GLY A 79 -13.25 9.00 6.33
CA GLY A 79 -12.43 9.87 5.50
C GLY A 79 -10.94 9.56 5.62
N PRO A 80 -10.11 9.97 4.63
CA PRO A 80 -8.68 9.71 4.64
C PRO A 80 -8.08 10.22 5.96
N ARG A 81 -7.34 9.35 6.65
CA ARG A 81 -6.59 9.79 7.84
C ARG A 81 -5.58 10.85 7.40
N PRO A 82 -5.46 11.98 8.14
CA PRO A 82 -4.46 12.98 7.83
C PRO A 82 -3.09 12.31 7.75
N ARG A 83 -2.30 12.65 6.72
CA ARG A 83 -0.90 12.21 6.65
C ARG A 83 -0.24 12.63 7.96
N GLY A 84 0.31 11.68 8.70
CA GLY A 84 1.14 11.99 9.86
C GLY A 84 2.24 12.95 9.42
N SER A 85 2.51 13.97 10.25
CA SER A 85 3.60 14.92 10.00
C SER A 85 4.89 14.16 9.71
N PRO A 86 5.73 14.64 8.77
CA PRO A 86 7.02 14.00 8.50
C PRO A 86 7.80 13.88 9.81
N ALA A 87 8.42 12.73 10.04
CA ALA A 87 9.32 12.54 11.17
C ALA A 87 10.43 13.61 11.10
N PRO A 88 10.86 14.18 12.25
CA PRO A 88 11.97 15.11 12.26
C PRO A 88 13.19 14.46 11.59
N GLY A 89 13.83 15.21 10.69
CA GLY A 89 15.03 14.77 9.99
C GLY A 89 16.17 14.49 10.98
N PRO A 90 17.14 13.63 10.63
CA PRO A 90 18.31 13.42 11.45
C PRO A 90 19.16 14.71 11.46
N ASP A 91 19.56 15.14 12.67
CA ASP A 91 20.52 16.22 12.92
C ASP A 91 21.91 15.93 12.29
#